data_AF-A0A3Q3GCD4-F1
#
_entry.id   AF-A0A3Q3GCD4-F1
#
_cell.length_a   1.000
_cell.length_b   1.000
_cell.length_c   1.000
_cell.angle_alpha   90.00
_cell.angle_beta   90.00
_cell.angle_gamma   90.00
#
_symmetry.space_group_name_H-M   'P 1'
#
loop_
_entity.id
_entity.type
_entity.pdbx_description
1 polymer ?
#
loop_
_entity_poly.entity_id
_entity_poly.type
_entity_poly.pdbx_seq_one_letter_code
_entity_poly.pdbx_strand_id
1 'polypeptide(L)'
;ILNLLDSAGSEDYDHIRPLSYNKVGVVIICFSIANPTSYENVRRKWHPEVKHHCPNVPILLVGTKSDLRDDQEVLEKLREKNQTTVTQQQGSKLAKQIKSVKYLECASINQQGLDEVFEEAVRSFLSHSSITKNPCVLL
;
A
#
# COMPACT_ATOMS: atom_id res chain seq x y z
N ILE A 1 -14.46 -12.94 -9.11
CA ILE A 1 -13.20 -12.85 -9.87
C ILE A 1 -12.44 -11.64 -9.35
N LEU A 2 -11.18 -11.79 -8.95
CA LEU A 2 -10.30 -10.71 -8.52
C LEU A 2 -9.34 -10.37 -9.67
N ASN A 3 -9.30 -9.10 -10.06
CA ASN A 3 -8.39 -8.61 -11.10
C ASN A 3 -7.29 -7.79 -10.44
N LEU A 4 -6.04 -8.20 -10.61
CA LEU A 4 -4.88 -7.46 -10.13
C LEU A 4 -4.30 -6.63 -11.28
N LEU A 5 -4.09 -5.34 -11.03
CA LEU A 5 -3.42 -4.43 -11.94
C LEU A 5 -2.10 -4.01 -11.29
N ASP A 6 -0.99 -4.33 -11.94
CA ASP A 6 0.33 -3.83 -11.54
C ASP A 6 0.67 -2.57 -12.34
N SER A 7 1.28 -1.59 -11.69
CA SER A 7 1.64 -0.33 -12.31
C SER A 7 3.11 -0.02 -12.06
N ALA A 8 3.81 0.43 -13.09
CA ALA A 8 5.21 0.81 -12.97
C ALA A 8 5.39 1.97 -11.98
N GLY A 9 6.35 1.81 -11.07
CA GLY A 9 6.71 2.81 -10.07
C GLY A 9 7.69 3.90 -10.56
N SER A 10 8.18 3.80 -11.80
CA SER A 10 9.05 4.83 -12.39
C SER A 10 8.28 6.09 -12.73
N GLU A 11 8.97 7.23 -12.66
CA GLU A 11 8.47 8.55 -13.07
C GLU A 11 8.13 8.61 -14.55
N ASP A 12 8.80 7.82 -15.39
CA ASP A 12 8.56 7.75 -16.83
C ASP A 12 7.12 7.35 -17.18
N TYR A 13 6.42 6.73 -16.24
CA TYR A 13 5.05 6.23 -16.41
C TYR A 13 4.00 7.07 -15.67
N ASP A 14 4.38 8.21 -15.09
CA ASP A 14 3.47 9.06 -14.30
C ASP A 14 2.25 9.53 -15.10
N HIS A 15 2.39 9.74 -16.41
CA HIS A 15 1.27 10.16 -17.27
C HIS A 15 0.35 9.01 -17.69
N ILE A 16 0.83 7.76 -17.70
CA ILE A 16 0.04 6.61 -18.15
C ILE A 16 -0.58 5.83 -17.00
N ARG A 17 0.05 5.83 -15.81
CA ARG A 17 -0.45 5.13 -14.62
C ARG A 17 -1.87 5.54 -14.22
N PRO A 18 -2.27 6.82 -14.34
CA PRO A 18 -3.66 7.23 -14.10
C PRO A 18 -4.72 6.47 -14.89
N LEU A 19 -4.38 5.95 -16.07
CA LEU A 19 -5.31 5.16 -16.88
C LEU A 19 -5.73 3.85 -16.19
N SER A 20 -4.88 3.34 -15.29
CA SER A 20 -5.12 2.11 -14.51
C SER A 20 -6.03 2.33 -13.30
N TYR A 21 -6.29 3.58 -12.91
CA TYR A 21 -7.16 3.91 -11.78
C TYR A 21 -8.65 3.85 -12.11
N ASN A 22 -9.01 3.61 -13.38
CA ASN A 22 -10.40 3.50 -13.79
C ASN A 22 -11.09 2.29 -13.15
N LYS A 23 -12.15 2.54 -12.36
CA LYS A 23 -13.01 1.53 -11.73
C LYS A 23 -12.28 0.56 -10.79
N VAL A 24 -11.20 1.00 -10.15
CA VAL A 24 -10.54 0.20 -9.09
C VAL A 24 -11.39 0.16 -7.82
N GLY A 25 -11.52 -1.02 -7.22
CA GLY A 25 -12.32 -1.22 -5.99
C GLY A 25 -11.54 -1.00 -4.70
N VAL A 26 -10.22 -1.22 -4.74
CA VAL A 26 -9.27 -1.01 -3.64
C VAL A 26 -7.94 -0.60 -4.28
N VAL A 27 -7.20 0.28 -3.62
CA VAL A 27 -5.82 0.58 -3.99
C VAL A 27 -4.88 0.04 -2.92
N ILE A 28 -3.86 -0.69 -3.35
CA ILE A 28 -2.78 -1.15 -2.47
C ILE A 28 -1.56 -0.27 -2.76
N ILE A 29 -1.14 0.51 -1.77
CA ILE A 29 0.11 1.26 -1.84
C ILE A 29 1.20 0.44 -1.16
N CYS A 30 2.22 0.09 -1.93
CA CYS A 30 3.35 -0.71 -1.45
C CYS A 30 4.58 0.16 -1.20
N PHE A 31 5.35 -0.19 -0.16
CA PHE A 31 6.73 0.25 0.02
C PHE A 31 7.58 -0.94 0.47
N SER A 32 8.89 -0.90 0.26
CA SER A 32 9.80 -1.95 0.71
C SER A 32 10.34 -1.64 2.10
N ILE A 33 10.26 -2.60 3.03
CA ILE A 33 10.81 -2.48 4.40
C ILE A 33 12.32 -2.22 4.38
N ALA A 34 13.02 -2.83 3.41
CA ALA A 34 14.45 -2.63 3.17
C ALA A 34 14.81 -1.33 2.43
N ASN A 35 13.83 -0.49 2.07
CA ASN A 35 14.07 0.74 1.31
C ASN A 35 13.32 1.94 1.93
N PRO A 36 13.95 2.67 2.87
CA PRO A 36 13.34 3.82 3.55
C PRO A 36 12.87 4.93 2.61
N THR A 37 13.53 5.10 1.46
CA THR A 37 13.11 6.09 0.45
C THR A 37 11.75 5.72 -0.15
N SER A 38 11.50 4.43 -0.40
CA SER A 38 10.19 3.98 -0.90
C SER A 38 9.07 4.22 0.11
N TYR A 39 9.35 4.10 1.41
CA TYR A 39 8.43 4.45 2.50
C TYR A 39 8.10 5.93 2.51
N GLU A 40 9.10 6.81 2.38
CA GLU A 40 8.87 8.26 2.33
C GLU A 40 8.07 8.68 1.09
N ASN A 41 8.29 8.00 -0.04
CA ASN A 41 7.56 8.23 -1.28
C ASN A 41 6.06 7.93 -1.18
N VAL A 42 5.63 7.09 -0.23
CA VAL A 42 4.20 6.88 0.04
C VAL A 42 3.53 8.21 0.37
N ARG A 43 4.11 8.98 1.30
CA ARG A 43 3.54 10.26 1.72
C ARG A 43 3.72 11.34 0.66
N ARG A 44 4.87 11.35 -0.02
CA ARG A 44 5.25 12.43 -0.94
C ARG A 44 4.64 12.30 -2.33
N LYS A 45 4.40 11.08 -2.80
CA LYS A 45 3.97 10.78 -4.18
C LYS A 45 2.73 9.92 -4.23
N TRP A 46 2.80 8.70 -3.69
CA TRP A 46 1.77 7.67 -3.95
C TRP A 46 0.42 8.02 -3.35
N HIS A 47 0.38 8.41 -2.08
CA HIS A 47 -0.88 8.78 -1.43
C HIS A 47 -1.52 10.03 -2.05
N PRO A 48 -0.79 11.14 -2.31
CA PRO A 48 -1.35 12.28 -3.03
C PRO A 48 -1.90 11.91 -4.42
N GLU A 49 -1.18 11.11 -5.19
CA GLU A 49 -1.60 10.68 -6.54
C GLU A 49 -2.87 9.82 -6.48
N VAL A 50 -2.89 8.80 -5.60
CA VAL A 50 -4.05 7.93 -5.41
C VAL A 50 -5.25 8.72 -4.91
N LYS A 51 -5.05 9.63 -3.95
CA LYS A 51 -6.13 10.48 -3.44
C LYS A 51 -6.71 11.41 -4.50
N HIS A 52 -5.88 11.87 -5.45
CA HIS A 52 -6.33 12.71 -6.57
C HIS A 52 -7.21 11.92 -7.54
N HIS A 53 -6.78 10.72 -7.95
CA HIS A 53 -7.49 9.94 -8.98
C HIS A 53 -8.58 9.02 -8.42
N CYS A 54 -8.46 8.59 -7.16
CA CYS A 54 -9.32 7.63 -6.48
C CYS A 54 -9.80 8.15 -5.11
N PRO A 55 -10.46 9.32 -5.01
CA PRO A 55 -10.70 10.01 -3.74
C PRO A 55 -11.55 9.23 -2.73
N ASN A 56 -12.39 8.31 -3.20
CA ASN A 56 -13.30 7.51 -2.36
C ASN A 56 -12.91 6.03 -2.30
N VAL A 57 -11.82 5.61 -2.93
CA VAL A 57 -11.44 4.19 -2.96
C VAL A 57 -10.66 3.86 -1.68
N PRO A 58 -10.98 2.76 -0.98
CA PRO A 58 -10.21 2.35 0.19
C PRO A 58 -8.76 2.04 -0.17
N ILE A 59 -7.84 2.50 0.68
CA ILE A 59 -6.40 2.31 0.52
C ILE A 59 -5.92 1.27 1.54
N LEU A 60 -5.15 0.28 1.10
CA LEU A 60 -4.32 -0.57 1.96
C LEU A 60 -2.86 -0.15 1.85
N LEU A 61 -2.18 -0.09 2.98
CA LEU A 61 -0.73 0.16 3.01
C LEU A 61 -0.02 -1.18 3.25
N VAL A 62 0.92 -1.53 2.38
CA VAL A 62 1.66 -2.80 2.47
C VAL A 62 3.17 -2.56 2.51
N GLY A 63 3.83 -3.03 3.57
CA GLY A 63 5.28 -3.13 3.67
C GLY A 63 5.76 -4.46 3.08
N THR A 64 6.41 -4.42 1.92
CA THR A 64 6.93 -5.60 1.24
C THR A 64 8.35 -5.94 1.69
N LYS A 65 8.78 -7.17 1.40
CA LYS A 65 10.10 -7.70 1.74
C LYS A 65 10.37 -7.66 3.24
N SER A 66 9.39 -8.11 4.05
CA SER A 66 9.50 -8.13 5.51
C SER A 66 10.59 -9.08 6.02
N ASP A 67 10.95 -10.08 5.23
CA ASP A 67 12.09 -10.98 5.45
C ASP A 67 13.42 -10.23 5.53
N LEU A 68 13.55 -9.08 4.85
CA LEU A 68 14.77 -8.28 4.83
C LEU A 68 14.93 -7.32 6.02
N ARG A 69 14.02 -7.34 7.00
CA ARG A 69 14.11 -6.45 8.17
C ARG A 69 15.37 -6.70 9.00
N ASP A 70 15.71 -7.96 9.19
CA ASP A 70 16.84 -8.39 10.03
C ASP A 70 17.98 -8.99 9.19
N ASP A 71 17.91 -8.85 7.87
CA ASP A 71 18.95 -9.30 6.94
C ASP A 71 20.22 -8.46 7.12
N GLN A 72 21.36 -9.13 7.36
CA GLN A 72 22.61 -8.47 7.71
C GLN A 72 23.16 -7.61 6.56
N GLU A 73 23.10 -8.12 5.32
CA GLU A 73 23.62 -7.41 4.15
C GLU A 73 22.81 -6.12 3.88
N VAL A 74 21.48 -6.19 4.03
CA VAL A 74 20.59 -5.02 3.93
C VAL A 74 20.89 -4.02 5.05
N LEU A 75 21.04 -4.49 6.29
CA LEU A 75 21.33 -3.63 7.44
C LEU A 75 22.68 -2.92 7.30
N GLU A 76 23.72 -3.61 6.83
CA GLU A 76 25.04 -3.02 6.57
C GLU A 76 24.96 -1.93 5.49
N LYS A 77 24.34 -2.21 4.35
CA LYS A 77 24.15 -1.22 3.26
C LYS A 77 23.34 -0.01 3.70
N LEU A 78 22.34 -0.19 4.56
CA LEU A 78 21.57 0.93 5.10
C LEU A 78 22.39 1.74 6.11
N ARG A 79 23.20 1.09 6.95
CA ARG A 79 24.10 1.76 7.90
C ARG A 79 25.14 2.64 7.21
N GLU A 80 25.70 2.20 6.08
CA GLU A 80 26.59 3.04 5.25
C GLU A 80 25.94 4.37 4.84
N LYS A 81 24.61 4.40 4.74
CA LYS A 81 23.81 5.58 4.40
C LYS A 81 23.19 6.27 5.62
N ASN A 82 23.55 5.87 6.84
CA ASN A 82 22.94 6.31 8.09
C ASN A 82 21.42 6.06 8.15
N GLN A 83 20.96 4.95 7.57
CA GLN A 83 19.56 4.54 7.52
C GLN A 83 19.35 3.21 8.24
N THR A 84 18.08 2.90 8.52
CA THR A 84 17.63 1.62 9.08
C THR A 84 16.40 1.14 8.33
N THR A 85 16.09 -0.15 8.43
CA THR A 85 14.86 -0.72 7.86
C THR A 85 13.62 -0.12 8.50
N VAL A 86 12.51 -0.12 7.78
CA VAL A 86 11.24 0.39 8.30
C VAL A 86 10.64 -0.58 9.32
N THR A 87 10.37 -0.05 10.51
CA THR A 87 9.74 -0.78 11.62
C THR A 87 8.23 -0.90 11.45
N GLN A 88 7.62 -1.91 12.07
CA GLN A 88 6.16 -2.06 12.14
C GLN A 88 5.46 -0.82 12.71
N GLN A 89 6.08 -0.18 13.70
CA GLN A 89 5.55 1.04 14.32
C GLN A 89 5.54 2.21 13.34
N GLN A 90 6.59 2.38 12.52
CA GLN A 90 6.63 3.40 11.47
C GLN A 90 5.56 3.13 10.41
N GLY A 91 5.43 1.90 9.92
CA GLY A 91 4.38 1.51 8.98
C GLY A 91 2.96 1.77 9.51
N SER A 92 2.70 1.39 10.76
CA SER A 92 1.42 1.65 11.45
C SER A 92 1.14 3.15 11.61
N LYS A 93 2.18 3.95 11.89
CA LYS A 93 2.05 5.41 11.98
C LYS A 93 1.72 6.02 10.61
N LEU A 94 2.40 5.58 9.55
CA LEU A 94 2.14 6.04 8.19
C LEU A 94 0.73 5.69 7.72
N ALA A 95 0.26 4.47 7.99
CA ALA A 95 -1.12 4.06 7.71
C ALA A 95 -2.16 5.00 8.33
N LYS A 96 -1.98 5.36 9.60
CA LYS A 96 -2.83 6.36 10.28
C LYS A 96 -2.76 7.73 9.61
N GLN A 97 -1.57 8.17 9.20
CA GLN A 97 -1.38 9.47 8.54
C GLN A 97 -2.07 9.55 7.18
N ILE A 98 -2.03 8.48 6.38
CA ILE A 98 -2.68 8.44 5.06
C ILE A 98 -4.13 7.94 5.11
N LYS A 99 -4.65 7.64 6.30
CA LYS A 99 -5.99 7.07 6.53
C LYS A 99 -6.22 5.79 5.72
N SER A 100 -5.22 4.91 5.65
CA SER A 100 -5.41 3.58 5.06
C SER A 100 -6.33 2.73 5.95
N VAL A 101 -7.04 1.78 5.36
CA VAL A 101 -7.92 0.84 6.07
C VAL A 101 -7.09 -0.02 7.02
N LYS A 102 -5.92 -0.46 6.57
CA LYS A 102 -5.00 -1.27 7.36
C LYS A 102 -3.55 -1.07 6.91
N TYR A 103 -2.64 -1.44 7.80
CA TYR A 103 -1.23 -1.70 7.50
C TYR A 103 -0.97 -3.20 7.59
N LEU A 104 -0.35 -3.75 6.57
CA LEU A 104 0.07 -5.15 6.51
C LEU A 104 1.53 -5.24 6.05
N GLU A 105 2.20 -6.33 6.39
CA GLU A 105 3.55 -6.63 5.94
C GLU A 105 3.57 -8.00 5.27
N CYS A 106 4.36 -8.15 4.22
CA CYS A 106 4.51 -9.43 3.54
C CYS A 106 5.92 -9.64 3.00
N ALA A 107 6.27 -10.91 2.83
CA ALA A 107 7.47 -11.37 2.18
C ALA A 107 7.07 -12.36 1.08
N SER A 108 7.22 -11.97 -0.18
CA SER A 108 6.79 -12.82 -1.30
C SER A 108 7.65 -14.07 -1.45
N ILE A 109 8.92 -14.01 -1.03
CA ILE A 109 9.88 -15.11 -1.17
C ILE A 109 9.49 -16.36 -0.37
N ASN A 110 8.87 -16.17 0.80
CA ASN A 110 8.39 -17.24 1.67
C ASN A 110 6.86 -17.25 1.77
N GLN A 111 6.17 -16.46 0.94
CA GLN A 111 4.72 -16.27 0.89
C GLN A 111 4.10 -15.78 2.21
N GLN A 112 4.89 -15.27 3.15
CA GLN A 112 4.40 -14.80 4.43
C GLN A 112 3.58 -13.52 4.27
N GLY A 113 2.38 -13.46 4.85
CA GLY A 113 1.56 -12.26 4.87
C GLY A 113 0.80 -11.98 3.57
N LEU A 114 1.00 -12.78 2.51
CA LEU A 114 0.36 -12.53 1.21
C LEU A 114 -1.15 -12.79 1.25
N ASP A 115 -1.57 -13.90 1.85
CA ASP A 115 -2.99 -14.26 1.95
C ASP A 115 -3.75 -13.19 2.72
N GLU A 116 -3.19 -12.69 3.83
CA GLU A 116 -3.79 -11.62 4.62
C GLU A 116 -3.92 -10.31 3.83
N VAL A 117 -2.97 -9.99 2.96
CA VAL A 117 -3.05 -8.81 2.07
C VAL A 117 -4.23 -8.95 1.10
N PHE A 118 -4.38 -10.11 0.45
CA PHE A 118 -5.47 -10.34 -0.49
C PHE A 118 -6.84 -10.42 0.20
N GLU A 119 -6.92 -11.11 1.33
CA GLU A 119 -8.15 -11.20 2.13
C GLU A 119 -8.61 -9.83 2.62
N GLU A 120 -7.69 -9.00 3.11
CA GLU A 120 -8.02 -7.65 3.57
C GLU A 120 -8.43 -6.74 2.41
N ALA A 121 -7.84 -6.91 1.22
CA ALA A 121 -8.26 -6.17 0.02
C ALA A 121 -9.71 -6.51 -0.33
N VAL A 122 -10.05 -7.80 -0.40
CA VAL A 122 -11.44 -8.23 -0.66
C VAL A 122 -12.38 -7.71 0.43
N ARG A 123 -12.00 -7.83 1.70
CA ARG A 123 -12.78 -7.34 2.84
C ARG A 123 -13.04 -5.84 2.75
N SER A 124 -12.00 -5.06 2.48
CA SER A 124 -12.07 -3.59 2.34
C SER A 124 -13.02 -3.17 1.23
N PHE A 125 -13.00 -3.88 0.09
CA PHE A 125 -13.93 -3.63 -1.02
C PHE A 125 -15.39 -3.88 -0.61
N LEU A 126 -15.66 -5.03 0.00
CA LEU A 126 -17.01 -5.44 0.40
C LEU A 126 -17.58 -4.51 1.49
N SER A 127 -16.79 -4.16 2.50
CA SER A 127 -17.22 -3.23 3.55
C SER A 127 -17.47 -1.84 2.99
N HIS A 128 -16.64 -1.36 2.07
CA HIS A 128 -16.83 -0.05 1.46
C HIS A 128 -18.08 0.00 0.57
N SER A 129 -18.34 -1.06 -0.20
CA SER A 129 -19.53 -1.20 -1.05
C SER A 129 -20.84 -1.23 -0.26
N SER A 130 -20.81 -1.67 1.00
CA SER A 130 -21.97 -1.65 1.89
C SER A 130 -22.32 -0.25 2.41
N ILE A 131 -21.33 0.65 2.50
CA ILE A 131 -21.47 2.02 3.00
C ILE A 131 -21.91 2.98 1.89
N THR A 132 -21.51 2.73 0.63
CA THR A 132 -21.85 3.58 -0.52
C THR A 132 -23.21 3.28 -1.16
N LYS A 133 -23.94 2.26 -0.68
CA LYS A 133 -25.38 2.16 -0.93
C LYS A 133 -26.06 3.25 -0.13
N ASN A 134 -26.53 4.31 -0.79
CA ASN A 134 -27.33 5.38 -0.19
C ASN A 134 -28.31 4.80 0.86
N PRO A 135 -28.46 5.40 2.05
CA PRO A 135 -29.49 4.98 2.98
C PRO A 135 -30.83 5.10 2.26
N CYS A 136 -31.55 3.99 2.15
CA CYS A 136 -32.90 3.98 1.65
C CYS A 136 -33.76 4.70 2.70
N VAL A 137 -33.97 6.00 2.50
CA VAL A 137 -34.94 6.77 3.27
C VAL A 137 -36.31 6.44 2.69
N LEU A 138 -37.06 5.61 3.41
CA LEU A 138 -38.50 5.49 3.22
C LEU A 138 -39.15 6.73 3.83
N LEU A 139 -39.76 7.55 2.97
CA LEU A 139 -40.84 8.46 3.33
C LEU A 139 -42.17 7.68 3.32
#